data_AF-A0A2N5A2T5-F1
#
_entry.id   AF-A0A2N5A2T5-F1
#
_cell.length_a   1.000
_cell.length_b   1.000
_cell.length_c   1.000
_cell.angle_alpha   90.00
_cell.angle_beta   90.00
_cell.angle_gamma   90.00
#
_symmetry.space_group_name_H-M   'P 1'
#
loop_
_entity.id
_entity.type
_entity.pdbx_description
1 polymer ?
#
loop_
_entity_poly.entity_id
_entity_poly.type
_entity_poly.pdbx_seq_one_letter_code
_entity_poly.pdbx_strand_id
1 'polypeptide(L)'
;YNTRREQCETGARFFQQPALRDVTLEQFNAVAHELDPVVAKRVRHVLTENARTVEAASALEKGDLKRMGELMAESHASMRDDFEITVPHIDTLVEIVKATIGDKGGVRMTGGGFGGCVVALVPEDLVDTVQQAVAKTYEAKTGIKETFYVCKPSQGAGQW
;
A
#
# COMPACT_ATOMS: atom_id res chain seq x y z
N TYR A 1 4.42 9.30 11.68
CA TYR A 1 5.08 7.97 11.81
C TYR A 1 5.11 7.47 13.26
N ASN A 2 5.79 8.14 14.21
CA ASN A 2 5.96 7.64 15.59
C ASN A 2 4.67 7.21 16.29
N THR A 3 3.60 7.99 16.16
CA THR A 3 2.28 7.65 16.71
C THR A 3 1.74 6.32 16.17
N ARG A 4 1.95 6.01 14.88
CA ARG A 4 1.50 4.74 14.29
C ARG A 4 2.27 3.56 14.86
N ARG A 5 3.58 3.73 15.05
CA ARG A 5 4.43 2.73 15.69
C ARG A 5 3.96 2.45 17.12
N GLU A 6 3.77 3.49 17.92
CA GLU A 6 3.29 3.37 19.30
C GLU A 6 1.92 2.67 19.37
N GLN A 7 0.99 3.00 18.47
CA GLN A 7 -0.30 2.33 18.37
C GLN A 7 -0.16 0.83 18.06
N CYS A 8 0.72 0.45 17.13
CA CYS A 8 1.01 -0.96 16.85
C CYS A 8 1.64 -1.67 18.06
N GLU A 9 2.56 -1.02 18.76
CA GLU A 9 3.20 -1.56 19.98
C GLU A 9 2.18 -1.74 21.11
N THR A 10 1.22 -0.82 21.25
CA THR A 10 0.08 -0.98 22.17
C THR A 10 -0.78 -2.18 21.80
N GLY A 11 -1.07 -2.38 20.51
CA GLY A 11 -1.76 -3.58 20.03
C GLY A 11 -0.98 -4.86 20.37
N ALA A 12 0.32 -4.90 20.11
CA ALA A 12 1.15 -6.06 20.43
C ALA A 12 1.16 -6.39 21.93
N ARG A 13 1.25 -5.35 22.79
CA ARG A 13 1.14 -5.50 24.25
C ARG A 13 -0.22 -6.05 24.69
N PHE A 14 -1.32 -5.61 24.07
CA PHE A 14 -2.66 -6.13 24.36
C PHE A 14 -2.72 -7.66 24.14
N PHE A 15 -2.13 -8.16 23.06
CA PHE A 15 -2.03 -9.59 22.76
C PHE A 15 -0.89 -10.32 23.50
N GLN A 16 -0.11 -9.62 24.33
CA GLN A 16 1.08 -10.14 25.01
C GLN A 16 2.10 -10.78 24.04
N GLN A 17 2.21 -10.23 22.82
CA GLN A 17 3.14 -10.69 21.80
C GLN A 17 4.27 -9.68 21.59
N PRO A 18 5.48 -10.12 21.19
CA PRO A 18 6.58 -9.21 20.90
C PRO A 18 6.32 -8.36 19.65
N ALA A 19 5.52 -8.86 18.70
CA ALA A 19 5.12 -8.14 17.51
C ALA A 19 3.75 -8.61 17.00
N LEU A 20 3.09 -7.76 16.22
CA LEU A 20 1.78 -8.08 15.63
C LEU A 20 1.83 -9.23 14.62
N ARG A 21 2.99 -9.54 14.03
CA ARG A 21 3.12 -10.70 13.12
C ARG A 21 2.83 -12.04 13.81
N ASP A 22 2.93 -12.08 15.13
CA ASP A 22 2.71 -13.27 15.96
C ASP A 22 1.24 -13.38 16.43
N VAL A 23 0.35 -12.50 15.94
CA VAL A 23 -1.10 -12.49 16.21
C VAL A 23 -1.84 -12.91 14.94
N THR A 24 -2.78 -13.83 15.05
CA THR A 24 -3.63 -14.25 13.92
C THR A 24 -4.85 -13.33 13.76
N LEU A 25 -5.40 -13.27 12.54
CA LEU A 25 -6.65 -12.53 12.28
C LEU A 25 -7.83 -13.08 13.10
N GLU A 26 -7.88 -14.38 13.34
CA GLU A 26 -8.93 -15.01 14.16
C GLU A 26 -8.86 -14.53 15.61
N GLN A 27 -7.67 -14.57 16.22
CA GLN A 27 -7.43 -14.03 17.57
C GLN A 27 -7.82 -12.55 17.65
N PHE A 28 -7.42 -11.76 16.65
CA PHE A 28 -7.78 -10.35 16.61
C PHE A 28 -9.29 -10.14 16.51
N ASN A 29 -9.99 -10.81 15.59
CA ASN A 29 -11.41 -10.63 15.36
C ASN A 29 -12.26 -10.99 16.60
N ALA A 30 -11.83 -11.97 17.39
CA ALA A 30 -12.52 -12.36 18.62
C ALA A 30 -12.59 -11.24 19.66
N VAL A 31 -11.55 -10.39 19.73
CA VAL A 31 -11.39 -9.38 20.80
C VAL A 31 -11.23 -7.96 20.26
N ALA A 32 -11.37 -7.73 18.96
CA ALA A 32 -11.14 -6.43 18.32
C ALA A 32 -11.96 -5.28 18.95
N HIS A 33 -13.14 -5.61 19.47
CA HIS A 33 -14.06 -4.68 20.12
C HIS A 33 -13.60 -4.24 21.52
N GLU A 34 -12.65 -4.96 22.14
CA GLU A 34 -12.07 -4.63 23.44
C GLU A 34 -10.89 -3.65 23.34
N LEU A 35 -10.31 -3.48 22.14
CA LEU A 35 -9.25 -2.51 21.91
C LEU A 35 -9.81 -1.10 21.72
N ASP A 36 -8.97 -0.10 22.02
CA ASP A 36 -9.20 1.26 21.53
C ASP A 36 -9.47 1.23 20.00
N PRO A 37 -10.53 1.89 19.50
CA PRO A 37 -10.92 1.79 18.10
C PRO A 37 -9.81 2.19 17.11
N VAL A 38 -8.96 3.15 17.47
CA VAL A 38 -7.84 3.58 16.62
C VAL A 38 -6.74 2.52 16.63
N VAL A 39 -6.41 1.96 17.79
CA VAL A 39 -5.46 0.83 17.89
C VAL A 39 -5.97 -0.38 17.11
N ALA A 40 -7.25 -0.73 17.23
CA ALA A 40 -7.87 -1.84 16.50
C ALA A 40 -7.70 -1.70 14.98
N LYS A 41 -7.90 -0.48 14.44
CA LYS A 41 -7.62 -0.19 13.02
C LYS A 41 -6.16 -0.44 12.65
N ARG A 42 -5.19 0.01 13.47
CA ARG A 42 -3.75 -0.20 13.19
C ARG A 42 -3.37 -1.68 13.21
N VAL A 43 -3.90 -2.43 14.18
CA VAL A 43 -3.69 -3.87 14.25
C VAL A 43 -4.26 -4.55 13.01
N ARG A 44 -5.51 -4.25 12.64
CA ARG A 44 -6.14 -4.79 11.43
C ARG A 44 -5.33 -4.52 10.18
N HIS A 45 -4.81 -3.30 10.00
CA HIS A 45 -3.93 -2.98 8.88
C HIS A 45 -2.72 -3.93 8.85
N VAL A 46 -1.98 -4.03 9.96
CA VAL A 46 -0.74 -4.83 9.99
C VAL A 46 -1.01 -6.31 9.74
N LEU A 47 -2.04 -6.88 10.37
CA LEU A 47 -2.37 -8.30 10.19
C LEU A 47 -2.81 -8.61 8.76
N THR A 48 -3.69 -7.79 8.19
CA THR A 48 -4.16 -7.99 6.83
C THR A 48 -3.07 -7.68 5.79
N GLU A 49 -2.18 -6.74 6.05
CA GLU A 49 -1.05 -6.41 5.15
C GLU A 49 0.01 -7.52 5.15
N ASN A 50 0.28 -8.14 6.31
CA ASN A 50 1.15 -9.32 6.38
C ASN A 50 0.59 -10.46 5.52
N ALA A 51 -0.71 -10.75 5.64
CA ALA A 51 -1.37 -11.77 4.82
C ALA A 51 -1.33 -11.43 3.33
N ARG A 52 -1.69 -10.18 2.96
CA ARG A 52 -1.61 -9.70 1.57
C ARG A 52 -0.22 -9.77 0.99
N THR A 53 0.83 -9.55 1.80
CA THR A 53 2.22 -9.61 1.33
C THR A 53 2.62 -11.03 0.92
N VAL A 54 2.23 -12.05 1.71
CA VAL A 54 2.46 -13.45 1.37
C VAL A 54 1.69 -13.83 0.09
N GLU A 55 0.45 -13.37 -0.02
CA GLU A 55 -0.36 -13.61 -1.22
C GLU A 55 0.20 -12.92 -2.47
N ALA A 56 0.68 -11.69 -2.33
CA ALA A 56 1.32 -10.93 -3.41
C ALA A 56 2.57 -11.63 -3.94
N ALA A 57 3.37 -12.22 -3.04
CA ALA A 57 4.52 -13.03 -3.44
C ALA A 57 4.08 -14.24 -4.30
N SER A 58 3.02 -14.96 -3.91
CA SER A 58 2.50 -16.08 -4.69
C SER A 58 1.89 -15.64 -6.03
N ALA A 59 1.19 -14.51 -6.06
CA ALA A 59 0.64 -13.96 -7.31
C ALA A 59 1.74 -13.59 -8.30
N LEU A 60 2.81 -12.95 -7.83
CA LEU A 60 3.98 -12.61 -8.65
C LEU A 60 4.69 -13.86 -9.17
N GLU A 61 4.90 -14.88 -8.34
CA GLU A 61 5.52 -16.15 -8.74
C GLU A 61 4.73 -16.85 -9.87
N LYS A 62 3.40 -16.75 -9.83
CA LYS A 62 2.50 -17.32 -10.84
C LYS A 62 2.31 -16.43 -12.07
N GLY A 63 2.84 -15.21 -12.07
CA GLY A 63 2.59 -14.21 -13.12
C GLY A 63 1.15 -13.68 -13.13
N ASP A 64 0.40 -13.81 -12.03
CA ASP A 64 -0.98 -13.35 -11.91
C ASP A 64 -1.03 -11.84 -11.62
N LEU A 65 -0.87 -11.05 -12.69
CA LEU A 65 -0.88 -9.59 -12.61
C LEU A 65 -2.23 -9.03 -12.17
N LYS A 66 -3.33 -9.73 -12.48
CA LYS A 66 -4.66 -9.30 -12.07
C LYS A 66 -4.79 -9.39 -10.56
N ARG A 67 -4.46 -10.55 -9.96
CA ARG A 67 -4.51 -10.70 -8.50
C ARG A 67 -3.52 -9.77 -7.81
N MET A 68 -2.33 -9.58 -8.36
CA MET A 68 -1.38 -8.59 -7.84
C MET A 68 -1.97 -7.17 -7.84
N GLY A 69 -2.68 -6.80 -8.90
CA GLY A 69 -3.35 -5.51 -9.02
C GLY A 69 -4.44 -5.28 -7.97
N GLU A 70 -5.23 -6.32 -7.68
CA GLU A 70 -6.24 -6.33 -6.62
C GLU A 70 -5.59 -6.16 -5.23
N LEU A 71 -4.55 -6.94 -4.94
CA LEU A 71 -3.81 -6.89 -3.67
C LEU A 71 -3.18 -5.52 -3.41
N MET A 72 -2.63 -4.86 -4.44
CA MET A 72 -2.12 -3.50 -4.32
C MET A 72 -3.23 -2.50 -3.99
N ALA A 73 -4.41 -2.63 -4.61
CA ALA A 73 -5.55 -1.76 -4.33
C ALA A 73 -6.09 -1.97 -2.90
N GLU A 74 -6.21 -3.22 -2.45
CA GLU A 74 -6.58 -3.57 -1.07
C GLU A 74 -5.58 -3.03 -0.05
N SER A 75 -4.28 -3.15 -0.34
CA SER A 75 -3.19 -2.58 0.47
C SER A 75 -3.30 -1.05 0.55
N HIS A 76 -3.55 -0.36 -0.58
CA HIS A 76 -3.79 1.10 -0.59
C HIS A 76 -4.98 1.51 0.26
N ALA A 77 -6.13 0.84 0.09
CA ALA A 77 -7.32 1.10 0.90
C ALA A 77 -7.03 0.89 2.39
N SER A 78 -6.34 -0.18 2.76
CA SER A 78 -5.95 -0.42 4.16
C SER A 78 -5.02 0.67 4.69
N MET A 79 -4.04 1.15 3.91
CA MET A 79 -3.19 2.27 4.31
C MET A 79 -3.94 3.59 4.49
N ARG A 80 -4.99 3.83 3.70
CA ARG A 80 -5.85 5.02 3.81
C ARG A 80 -6.81 4.93 4.99
N ASP A 81 -7.53 3.83 5.11
CA ASP A 81 -8.73 3.72 5.96
C ASP A 81 -8.41 3.15 7.35
N ASP A 82 -7.51 2.15 7.40
CA ASP A 82 -7.11 1.46 8.64
C ASP A 82 -5.82 2.01 9.21
N PHE A 83 -4.85 2.36 8.37
CA PHE A 83 -3.59 2.92 8.85
C PHE A 83 -3.57 4.45 8.81
N GLU A 84 -4.43 5.09 8.02
CA GLU A 84 -4.56 6.55 7.92
C GLU A 84 -3.19 7.23 7.69
N ILE A 85 -2.46 6.75 6.68
CA ILE A 85 -1.14 7.27 6.28
C ILE A 85 -1.08 7.77 4.83
N THR A 86 -2.20 7.79 4.10
CA THR A 86 -2.26 8.47 2.80
C THR A 86 -2.62 9.94 2.97
N VAL A 87 -2.57 10.69 1.86
CA VAL A 87 -3.02 12.09 1.75
C VAL A 87 -3.74 12.27 0.41
N PRO A 88 -4.61 13.29 0.25
CA PRO A 88 -5.38 13.47 -0.99
C PRO A 88 -4.55 13.50 -2.27
N HIS A 89 -3.32 14.05 -2.20
CA HIS A 89 -2.36 14.06 -3.31
C HIS A 89 -1.98 12.63 -3.77
N ILE A 90 -1.70 11.75 -2.81
CA ILE A 90 -1.34 10.35 -3.08
C ILE A 90 -2.57 9.58 -3.59
N ASP A 91 -3.72 9.78 -2.96
CA ASP A 91 -4.96 9.09 -3.35
C ASP A 91 -5.37 9.50 -4.78
N THR A 92 -5.22 10.78 -5.14
CA THR A 92 -5.46 11.28 -6.50
C THR A 92 -4.56 10.60 -7.54
N LEU A 93 -3.26 10.40 -7.23
CA LEU A 93 -2.36 9.67 -8.12
C LEU A 93 -2.80 8.22 -8.30
N VAL A 94 -3.14 7.53 -7.21
CA VAL A 94 -3.62 6.14 -7.27
C VAL A 94 -4.88 6.05 -8.13
N GLU A 95 -5.84 6.95 -7.95
CA GLU A 95 -7.07 7.00 -8.74
C GLU A 95 -6.81 7.16 -10.24
N ILE A 96 -5.98 8.13 -10.63
CA ILE A 96 -5.66 8.38 -12.05
C ILE A 96 -4.97 7.16 -12.67
N VAL A 97 -3.97 6.62 -11.98
CA VAL A 97 -3.21 5.47 -12.47
C VAL A 97 -4.12 4.24 -12.57
N LYS A 98 -4.92 3.94 -11.53
CA LYS A 98 -5.82 2.79 -11.52
C LYS A 98 -6.88 2.87 -12.62
N ALA A 99 -7.47 4.04 -12.83
CA ALA A 99 -8.43 4.26 -13.91
C ALA A 99 -7.83 4.03 -15.31
N THR A 100 -6.52 4.29 -15.46
CA THR A 100 -5.82 4.16 -16.74
C THR A 100 -5.35 2.73 -17.02
N ILE A 101 -4.81 2.04 -16.01
CA ILE A 101 -4.28 0.67 -16.17
C ILE A 101 -5.37 -0.42 -16.11
N GLY A 102 -6.51 -0.13 -15.49
CA GLY A 102 -7.59 -1.11 -15.32
C GLY A 102 -7.17 -2.31 -14.47
N ASP A 103 -7.45 -3.52 -14.95
CA ASP A 103 -7.11 -4.79 -14.31
C ASP A 103 -5.77 -5.38 -14.79
N LYS A 104 -5.07 -4.70 -15.70
CA LYS A 104 -3.79 -5.13 -16.27
C LYS A 104 -2.59 -4.86 -15.36
N GLY A 105 -2.82 -4.29 -14.18
CA GLY A 105 -1.78 -3.90 -13.23
C GLY A 105 -2.32 -3.38 -11.91
N GLY A 106 -1.42 -2.86 -11.08
CA GLY A 106 -1.73 -2.38 -9.73
C GLY A 106 -1.01 -1.09 -9.40
N VAL A 107 -1.57 -0.30 -8.50
CA VAL A 107 -0.94 0.91 -7.97
C VAL A 107 -1.31 1.09 -6.50
N ARG A 108 -0.32 1.53 -5.71
CA ARG A 108 -0.53 1.93 -4.32
C ARG A 108 0.49 2.98 -3.90
N MET A 109 0.23 3.67 -2.80
CA MET A 109 1.26 4.46 -2.12
C MET A 109 2.47 3.61 -1.72
N THR A 110 3.66 4.18 -1.61
CA THR A 110 4.87 3.48 -1.12
C THR A 110 5.68 4.34 -0.15
N GLY A 111 6.48 3.70 0.71
CA GLY A 111 7.28 4.38 1.74
C GLY A 111 6.50 4.65 3.04
N GLY A 112 6.97 5.62 3.83
CA GLY A 112 6.45 5.91 5.18
C GLY A 112 5.09 6.61 5.24
N GLY A 113 4.54 7.00 4.09
CA GLY A 113 3.28 7.73 3.97
C GLY A 113 3.36 9.23 4.23
N PHE A 114 2.18 9.85 4.35
CA PHE A 114 1.97 11.28 4.53
C PHE A 114 2.46 12.14 3.34
N GLY A 115 2.47 11.55 2.15
CA GLY A 115 3.01 12.15 0.92
C GLY A 115 3.98 11.22 0.22
N GLY A 116 4.86 11.78 -0.61
CA GLY A 116 5.90 11.04 -1.32
C GLY A 116 5.41 10.45 -2.64
N CYS A 117 5.55 9.13 -2.81
CA CYS A 117 5.38 8.47 -4.10
C CYS A 117 4.28 7.40 -4.06
N VAL A 118 3.76 7.09 -5.24
CA VAL A 118 3.06 5.83 -5.53
C VAL A 118 4.00 4.90 -6.28
N VAL A 119 3.79 3.59 -6.14
CA VAL A 119 4.40 2.57 -6.98
C VAL A 119 3.30 1.91 -7.81
N ALA A 120 3.55 1.76 -9.10
CA ALA A 120 2.63 1.12 -10.03
C ALA A 120 3.33 0.00 -10.79
N LEU A 121 2.68 -1.16 -10.85
CA LEU A 121 3.03 -2.26 -11.73
C LEU A 121 2.17 -2.13 -12.99
N VAL A 122 2.81 -1.84 -14.12
CA VAL A 122 2.15 -1.47 -15.38
C VAL A 122 2.78 -2.26 -16.53
N PRO A 123 1.98 -2.82 -17.46
CA PRO A 123 2.50 -3.35 -18.73
C PRO A 123 3.32 -2.30 -19.49
N GLU A 124 4.41 -2.71 -20.14
CA GLU A 124 5.36 -1.79 -20.78
C GLU A 124 4.70 -0.91 -21.86
N ASP A 125 3.71 -1.46 -22.59
CA ASP A 125 2.92 -0.76 -23.61
C ASP A 125 1.94 0.29 -23.05
N LEU A 126 1.64 0.25 -21.75
CA LEU A 126 0.75 1.22 -21.08
C LEU A 126 1.47 2.33 -20.33
N VAL A 127 2.81 2.25 -20.20
CA VAL A 127 3.60 3.24 -19.43
C VAL A 127 3.35 4.66 -19.92
N ASP A 128 3.48 4.91 -21.23
CA ASP A 128 3.27 6.24 -21.80
C ASP A 128 1.84 6.75 -21.61
N THR A 129 0.86 5.85 -21.72
CA THR A 129 -0.56 6.18 -21.53
C THR A 129 -0.82 6.62 -20.08
N VAL A 130 -0.24 5.92 -19.11
CA VAL A 130 -0.34 6.27 -17.68
C VAL A 130 0.34 7.61 -17.40
N GLN A 131 1.55 7.83 -17.91
CA GLN A 131 2.27 9.10 -17.71
C GLN A 131 1.47 10.29 -18.26
N GLN A 132 0.92 10.16 -19.47
CA GLN A 132 0.09 11.20 -20.08
C GLN A 132 -1.19 11.47 -19.28
N ALA A 133 -1.86 10.42 -18.78
CA ALA A 133 -3.05 10.57 -17.96
C ALA A 133 -2.75 11.36 -16.68
N VAL A 134 -1.67 10.99 -15.97
CA VAL A 134 -1.22 11.67 -14.76
C VAL A 134 -0.83 13.13 -15.06
N ALA A 135 0.03 13.36 -16.07
CA ALA A 135 0.48 14.71 -16.43
C ALA A 135 -0.67 15.65 -16.83
N LYS A 136 -1.72 15.10 -17.44
CA LYS A 136 -2.90 15.87 -17.84
C LYS A 136 -3.80 16.26 -16.68
N THR A 137 -3.88 15.44 -15.63
CA THR A 137 -4.92 15.61 -14.59
C THR A 137 -4.40 15.93 -13.19
N TYR A 138 -3.20 15.48 -12.83
CA TYR A 138 -2.72 15.54 -11.46
C TYR A 138 -2.46 16.98 -10.99
N GLU A 139 -1.68 17.75 -11.75
CA GLU A 139 -1.35 19.13 -11.42
C GLU A 139 -2.62 20.01 -11.38
N ALA A 140 -3.54 19.82 -12.32
CA ALA A 140 -4.81 20.56 -12.34
C ALA A 140 -5.69 20.28 -11.11
N LYS A 141 -5.65 19.06 -10.56
CA LYS A 141 -6.42 18.67 -9.37
C LYS A 141 -5.76 19.05 -8.05
N THR A 142 -4.43 19.12 -8.02
CA THR A 142 -3.67 19.17 -6.76
C THR A 142 -2.77 20.40 -6.61
N GLY A 143 -2.48 21.10 -7.71
CA GLY A 143 -1.50 22.19 -7.75
C GLY A 143 -0.04 21.74 -7.66
N ILE A 144 0.24 20.43 -7.73
CA ILE A 144 1.59 19.87 -7.64
C ILE A 144 1.98 19.22 -8.96
N LYS A 145 3.20 19.52 -9.43
CA LYS A 145 3.78 18.88 -10.60
C LYS A 145 4.31 17.48 -10.28
N GLU A 146 3.93 16.51 -11.09
CA GLU A 146 4.41 15.13 -11.02
C GLU A 146 5.84 14.95 -11.53
N THR A 147 6.48 13.87 -11.07
CA THR A 147 7.74 13.35 -11.62
C THR A 147 7.60 11.85 -11.82
N PHE A 148 8.13 11.33 -12.92
CA PHE A 148 8.08 9.90 -13.24
C PHE A 148 9.45 9.25 -13.19
N TYR A 149 9.47 8.00 -12.70
CA TYR A 149 10.62 7.12 -12.78
C TYR A 149 10.15 5.75 -13.28
N VAL A 150 10.57 5.37 -14.48
CA VAL A 150 10.31 4.03 -15.03
C VAL A 150 11.49 3.15 -14.63
N CYS A 151 11.24 2.20 -13.72
CA CYS A 151 12.28 1.41 -13.09
C CYS A 151 12.10 -0.09 -13.36
N LYS A 152 13.21 -0.82 -13.38
CA LYS A 152 13.26 -2.29 -13.37
C LYS A 152 13.99 -2.77 -12.10
N PRO A 153 13.64 -3.94 -11.52
CA PRO A 153 14.40 -4.51 -10.41
C PRO A 153 15.89 -4.61 -10.77
N SER A 154 16.76 -4.19 -9.87
CA SER A 154 18.20 -4.04 -10.10
C SER A 154 19.01 -4.66 -8.96
N GLN A 155 20.30 -4.89 -9.19
CA GLN A 155 21.21 -5.37 -8.14
C GLN A 155 21.35 -4.35 -7.00
N GLY A 156 21.62 -4.85 -5.79
CA GLY A 156 21.95 -4.02 -4.63
C GLY A 156 23.38 -3.46 -4.68
N ALA A 157 23.76 -2.66 -3.68
CA ALA A 157 25.12 -2.15 -3.56
C ALA A 157 26.15 -3.30 -3.46
N GLY A 158 27.25 -3.20 -4.22
CA GLY A 158 28.30 -4.20 -4.27
C GLY A 158 29.68 -3.59 -4.51
N GLN A 159 30.73 -4.36 -4.21
CA GLN A 159 32.10 -4.01 -4.59
C GLN A 159 32.37 -4.55 -6.00
N TRP A 160 32.99 -3.72 -6.84
CA TRP A 160 33.44 -4.07 -8.18
C TRP A 160 34.70 -4.94 -8.13
#